data_AF-A4JR84-F1
#
_entry.id   AF-A4JR84-F1
#
_cell.length_a   1.000
_cell.length_b   1.000
_cell.length_c   1.000
_cell.angle_alpha   90.00
_cell.angle_beta   90.00
_cell.angle_gamma   90.00
#
_symmetry.space_group_name_H-M   'P 1'
#
loop_
_entity.id
_entity.type
_entity.pdbx_description
1 polymer ?
#
loop_
_entity_poly.entity_id
_entity_poly.type
_entity_poly.pdbx_seq_one_letter_code
_entity_poly.pdbx_strand_id
1 'polypeptide(L)'
;MNLSFDYFSVRMMVAGIILLSISQAAFPAAKVVESTHPMYYGKVDGDRLISLTIPPRELILDMNPVNSIKSEANDFKQARYYFPNADTPLSVVKNLERIYRFDRRRDVPIVSSSLDWVIAEYFKANSHVPICRFRLLGKSVERQEQLDFSGKVVKIILIGWAPRNSTEDEERVPDLSVLGEHPAWIRVLRVTPDGRKTLVAEAWKATDVPFDAPTDSEPKASDLYFGLPNGARRWRSIADFTKYNEIDLHAACLSGAKPR
;
A
#
# COMPACT_ATOMS: atom_id res chain seq x y z
N MET A 1 -1.74 -76.73 -16.86
CA MET A 1 -3.18 -76.60 -16.60
C MET A 1 -3.56 -75.19 -17.05
N ASN A 2 -3.95 -74.96 -18.31
CA ASN A 2 -5.29 -75.20 -18.90
C ASN A 2 -6.40 -74.71 -17.97
N LEU A 3 -7.00 -73.53 -18.25
CA LEU A 3 -8.32 -73.34 -18.89
C LEU A 3 -9.44 -73.81 -17.93
N SER A 4 -10.49 -73.06 -17.60
CA SER A 4 -11.42 -72.29 -18.46
C SER A 4 -12.62 -71.83 -17.61
N PHE A 5 -13.21 -70.66 -17.95
CA PHE A 5 -14.67 -70.31 -18.04
C PHE A 5 -15.59 -70.59 -16.82
N ASP A 6 -16.64 -69.84 -16.46
CA ASP A 6 -17.60 -69.00 -17.20
C ASP A 6 -18.36 -68.05 -16.22
N TYR A 7 -18.67 -66.84 -16.72
CA TYR A 7 -19.88 -66.02 -16.58
C TYR A 7 -20.75 -66.04 -15.31
N PHE A 8 -20.96 -64.85 -14.73
CA PHE A 8 -22.32 -64.34 -14.52
C PHE A 8 -22.39 -62.82 -14.66
N SER A 9 -23.39 -62.38 -15.43
CA SER A 9 -23.68 -61.02 -15.88
C SER A 9 -24.45 -60.25 -14.81
N VAL A 10 -24.04 -59.03 -14.47
CA VAL A 10 -24.94 -58.02 -13.88
C VAL A 10 -24.68 -56.66 -14.52
N ARG A 11 -25.80 -56.09 -14.96
CA ARG A 11 -25.96 -54.88 -15.76
C ARG A 11 -25.69 -53.59 -14.98
N MET A 12 -25.12 -52.62 -15.68
CA MET A 12 -25.62 -51.24 -15.82
C MET A 12 -25.61 -50.33 -14.58
N MET A 13 -24.64 -49.40 -14.55
CA MET A 13 -24.94 -47.96 -14.45
C MET A 13 -23.72 -47.14 -14.90
N VAL A 14 -23.81 -46.59 -16.11
CA VAL A 14 -22.91 -45.53 -16.58
C VAL A 14 -23.41 -44.23 -15.97
N ALA A 15 -22.79 -43.80 -14.87
CA ALA A 15 -22.97 -42.45 -14.36
C ALA A 15 -22.18 -41.50 -15.27
N GLY A 16 -22.88 -40.88 -16.23
CA GLY A 16 -22.33 -39.80 -17.04
C GLY A 16 -22.01 -38.60 -16.14
N ILE A 17 -20.73 -38.38 -15.87
CA ILE A 17 -20.27 -37.12 -15.31
C ILE A 17 -20.34 -36.09 -16.44
N ILE A 18 -21.40 -35.29 -16.43
CA ILE A 18 -21.44 -34.04 -17.17
C ILE A 18 -20.45 -33.10 -16.48
N LEU A 19 -19.22 -33.05 -17.00
CA LEU A 19 -18.29 -31.96 -16.73
C LEU A 19 -18.91 -30.69 -17.32
N LEU A 20 -19.63 -29.95 -16.47
CA LEU A 20 -19.92 -28.55 -16.72
C LEU A 20 -18.56 -27.82 -16.76
N SER A 21 -18.04 -27.64 -17.96
CA SER A 21 -16.97 -26.71 -18.25
C SER A 21 -17.46 -25.33 -17.85
N ILE A 22 -17.18 -24.93 -16.60
CA ILE A 22 -17.21 -23.52 -16.23
C ILE A 22 -16.07 -22.90 -17.03
N SER A 23 -16.41 -22.35 -18.19
CA SER A 23 -15.54 -21.42 -18.89
C SER A 23 -15.25 -20.30 -17.89
N GLN A 24 -14.09 -20.35 -17.24
CA GLN A 24 -13.47 -19.17 -16.69
C GLN A 24 -13.40 -18.21 -17.86
N ALA A 25 -14.25 -17.17 -17.83
CA ALA A 25 -14.10 -16.06 -18.75
C ALA A 25 -12.67 -15.56 -18.55
N ALA A 26 -11.80 -15.91 -19.50
CA ALA A 26 -10.47 -15.36 -19.57
C ALA A 26 -10.67 -13.87 -19.80
N PHE A 27 -10.56 -13.08 -18.73
CA PHE A 27 -10.45 -11.64 -18.86
C PHE A 27 -9.34 -11.41 -19.87
N PRO A 28 -9.59 -10.68 -20.97
CA PRO A 28 -8.54 -10.42 -21.95
C PRO A 28 -7.35 -9.84 -21.21
N ALA A 29 -6.19 -10.48 -21.34
CA ALA A 29 -4.98 -10.04 -20.69
C ALA A 29 -4.72 -8.59 -21.13
N ALA A 30 -4.52 -7.68 -20.16
CA ALA A 30 -4.27 -6.28 -20.44
C ALA A 30 -3.15 -6.15 -21.48
N LYS A 31 -3.42 -5.43 -22.57
CA LYS A 31 -2.46 -5.27 -23.67
C LYS A 31 -1.34 -4.35 -23.20
N VAL A 32 -0.10 -4.66 -23.58
CA VAL A 32 1.07 -3.85 -23.27
C VAL A 32 1.40 -2.93 -24.45
N VAL A 33 1.74 -1.69 -24.17
CA VAL A 33 2.27 -0.70 -25.13
C VAL A 33 3.60 -0.17 -24.60
N GLU A 34 4.57 0.06 -25.48
CA GLU A 34 5.89 0.52 -25.08
C GLU A 34 6.47 1.48 -26.11
N SER A 35 7.43 2.28 -25.66
CA SER A 35 8.18 3.21 -26.50
C SER A 35 9.58 3.37 -25.92
N THR A 36 10.55 3.65 -26.78
CA THR A 36 11.91 4.03 -26.39
C THR A 36 12.14 5.54 -26.45
N HIS A 37 11.23 6.31 -27.07
CA HIS A 37 11.34 7.77 -27.27
C HIS A 37 9.97 8.49 -27.15
N PRO A 38 9.55 8.98 -25.97
CA PRO A 38 10.18 8.79 -24.66
C PRO A 38 10.05 7.34 -24.18
N MET A 39 10.89 6.92 -23.23
CA MET A 39 10.87 5.56 -22.68
C MET A 39 9.63 5.37 -21.80
N TYR A 40 8.77 4.39 -22.13
CA TYR A 40 7.68 3.98 -21.25
C TYR A 40 7.24 2.54 -21.46
N TYR A 41 6.58 1.97 -20.44
CA TYR A 41 5.85 0.70 -20.50
C TYR A 41 4.45 0.89 -19.94
N GLY A 42 3.42 0.75 -20.77
CA GLY A 42 2.02 0.95 -20.41
C GLY A 42 1.19 -0.32 -20.49
N LYS A 43 0.19 -0.45 -19.60
CA LYS A 43 -0.88 -1.46 -19.71
C LYS A 43 -2.17 -0.78 -20.11
N VAL A 44 -2.89 -1.37 -21.06
CA VAL A 44 -4.16 -0.84 -21.56
C VAL A 44 -5.27 -1.88 -21.57
N ASP A 45 -6.49 -1.36 -21.54
CA ASP A 45 -7.75 -2.07 -21.67
C ASP A 45 -8.58 -1.34 -22.75
N GLY A 46 -8.60 -1.87 -23.97
CA GLY A 46 -9.05 -1.13 -25.15
C GLY A 46 -8.23 0.14 -25.36
N ASP A 47 -8.91 1.29 -25.44
CA ASP A 47 -8.29 2.62 -25.55
C ASP A 47 -8.01 3.27 -24.19
N ARG A 48 -8.24 2.57 -23.07
CA ARG A 48 -7.99 3.08 -21.72
C ARG A 48 -6.60 2.69 -21.23
N LEU A 49 -5.84 3.68 -20.77
CA LEU A 49 -4.55 3.50 -20.11
C LEU A 49 -4.77 3.15 -18.63
N ILE A 50 -4.36 1.94 -18.24
CA ILE A 50 -4.52 1.41 -16.87
C ILE A 50 -3.32 1.76 -15.99
N SER A 51 -2.12 1.58 -16.53
CA SER A 51 -0.89 1.91 -15.84
C SER A 51 0.19 2.36 -16.82
N LEU A 52 1.15 3.13 -16.32
CA LEU A 52 2.30 3.60 -17.09
C LEU A 52 3.54 3.63 -16.21
N THR A 53 4.59 2.93 -16.61
CA THR A 53 5.92 3.02 -16.01
C THR A 53 6.78 3.95 -16.85
N ILE A 54 7.32 5.00 -16.24
CA ILE A 54 8.14 6.02 -16.91
C ILE A 54 9.37 6.40 -16.08
N PRO A 55 10.45 6.84 -16.73
CA PRO A 55 11.54 7.52 -16.05
C PRO A 55 11.04 8.75 -15.27
N PRO A 56 11.61 9.05 -14.10
CA PRO A 56 11.19 10.17 -13.25
C PRO A 56 11.25 11.54 -13.91
N ARG A 57 12.13 11.70 -14.90
CA ARG A 57 12.32 12.97 -15.61
C ARG A 57 11.17 13.32 -16.55
N GLU A 58 10.30 12.36 -16.88
CA GLU A 58 9.19 12.58 -17.82
C GLU A 58 7.99 13.31 -17.18
N LEU A 59 7.84 13.27 -15.85
CA LEU A 59 6.77 13.97 -15.12
C LEU A 59 7.33 14.82 -13.96
N ILE A 60 8.04 15.89 -14.33
CA ILE A 60 8.76 16.78 -13.40
C ILE A 60 7.88 17.47 -12.35
N LEU A 61 6.58 17.67 -12.59
CA LEU A 61 5.72 18.35 -11.62
C LEU A 61 5.35 17.44 -10.45
N ASP A 62 5.26 16.13 -10.70
CA ASP A 62 5.09 15.16 -9.64
C ASP A 62 6.47 14.86 -9.02
N MET A 63 7.49 14.66 -9.85
CA MET A 63 8.86 14.31 -9.43
C MET A 63 9.75 15.56 -9.31
N ASN A 64 9.54 16.41 -8.29
CA ASN A 64 10.37 17.58 -8.01
C ASN A 64 10.94 17.57 -6.58
N PRO A 65 11.94 18.40 -6.22
CA PRO A 65 12.53 18.39 -4.87
C PRO A 65 11.56 18.62 -3.70
N VAL A 66 10.39 19.24 -3.94
CA VAL A 66 9.35 19.48 -2.94
C VAL A 66 8.46 18.24 -2.77
N ASN A 67 8.20 17.52 -3.86
CA ASN A 67 7.27 16.38 -3.91
C ASN A 67 7.94 15.00 -3.95
N SER A 68 9.24 14.95 -4.23
CA SER A 68 10.03 13.73 -4.34
C SER A 68 10.72 13.44 -3.01
N ILE A 69 10.45 12.28 -2.45
CA ILE A 69 11.30 11.72 -1.41
C ILE A 69 12.58 11.25 -2.10
N LYS A 70 13.75 11.69 -1.61
CA LYS A 70 15.02 11.13 -2.04
C LYS A 70 14.97 9.64 -1.74
N SER A 71 15.15 8.78 -2.75
CA SER A 71 15.40 7.37 -2.46
C SER A 71 16.65 7.27 -1.59
N GLU A 72 16.73 6.25 -0.74
CA GLU A 72 17.93 5.99 0.08
C GLU A 72 19.19 5.83 -0.77
N ALA A 73 19.04 5.42 -2.03
CA ALA A 73 20.11 5.27 -3.00
C ALA A 73 20.50 6.56 -3.76
N ASN A 74 19.87 7.72 -3.47
CA ASN A 74 20.02 8.96 -4.27
C ASN A 74 19.74 8.79 -5.78
N ASP A 75 19.07 7.71 -6.19
CA ASP A 75 18.69 7.44 -7.58
C ASP A 75 17.16 7.40 -7.71
N PHE A 76 16.62 8.12 -8.69
CA PHE A 76 15.19 8.09 -8.97
C PHE A 76 14.90 6.90 -9.91
N LYS A 77 14.40 5.82 -9.32
CA LYS A 77 13.89 4.67 -10.08
C LYS A 77 12.65 5.04 -10.88
N GLN A 78 12.36 4.26 -11.92
CA GLN A 78 11.15 4.43 -12.71
C GLN A 78 9.90 4.49 -11.81
N ALA A 79 9.08 5.50 -12.05
CA ALA A 79 7.82 5.68 -11.35
C ALA A 79 6.72 4.92 -12.08
N ARG A 80 5.86 4.24 -11.32
CA ARG A 80 4.69 3.54 -11.86
C ARG A 80 3.45 4.37 -11.56
N TYR A 81 2.73 4.75 -12.61
CA TYR A 81 1.46 5.45 -12.51
C TYR A 81 0.31 4.50 -12.74
N TYR A 82 -0.77 4.65 -11.96
CA TYR A 82 -2.03 3.94 -12.13
C TYR A 82 -3.18 4.93 -12.16
N PHE A 83 -4.25 4.58 -12.87
CA PHE A 83 -5.41 5.46 -13.08
C PHE A 83 -6.70 4.82 -12.53
N PRO A 84 -6.84 4.72 -11.19
CA PRO A 84 -7.91 3.91 -10.58
C PRO A 84 -9.32 4.47 -10.79
N ASN A 85 -9.48 5.79 -10.97
CA ASN A 85 -10.78 6.47 -11.09
C ASN A 85 -10.92 7.30 -12.37
N ALA A 86 -10.07 7.07 -13.36
CA ALA A 86 -10.04 7.89 -14.56
C ALA A 86 -10.10 7.03 -15.83
N ASP A 87 -10.97 7.41 -16.76
CA ASP A 87 -10.96 6.92 -18.14
C ASP A 87 -9.82 7.61 -18.91
N THR A 88 -8.59 7.41 -18.44
CA THR A 88 -7.39 7.99 -19.04
C THR A 88 -7.21 7.38 -20.43
N PRO A 89 -7.29 8.17 -21.52
CA PRO A 89 -7.18 7.61 -22.85
C PRO A 89 -5.72 7.29 -23.20
N LEU A 90 -5.48 6.20 -23.92
CA LEU A 90 -4.15 5.81 -24.42
C LEU A 90 -3.46 6.95 -25.18
N SER A 91 -4.22 7.84 -25.84
CA SER A 91 -3.66 9.03 -26.52
C SER A 91 -2.81 9.94 -25.63
N VAL A 92 -2.92 9.83 -24.30
CA VAL A 92 -2.05 10.52 -23.34
C VAL A 92 -0.58 10.15 -23.52
N VAL A 93 -0.25 8.92 -23.95
CA VAL A 93 1.17 8.55 -24.15
C VAL A 93 1.85 9.32 -25.29
N LYS A 94 1.09 10.02 -26.14
CA LYS A 94 1.62 10.91 -27.18
C LYS A 94 2.08 12.27 -26.63
N ASN A 95 1.59 12.64 -25.44
CA ASN A 95 2.00 13.85 -24.71
C ASN A 95 1.80 13.57 -23.20
N LEU A 96 2.88 13.11 -22.56
CA LEU A 96 2.85 12.60 -21.19
C LEU A 96 2.36 13.63 -20.17
N GLU A 97 2.57 14.94 -20.39
CA GLU A 97 2.07 15.98 -19.48
C GLU A 97 0.54 15.98 -19.35
N ARG A 98 -0.18 15.41 -20.32
CA ARG A 98 -1.64 15.26 -20.23
C ARG A 98 -2.07 14.36 -19.07
N ILE A 99 -1.18 13.52 -18.53
CA ILE A 99 -1.41 12.70 -17.33
C ILE A 99 -1.88 13.55 -16.15
N TYR A 100 -1.38 14.79 -16.02
CA TYR A 100 -1.74 15.67 -14.91
C TYR A 100 -3.23 16.03 -14.88
N ARG A 101 -3.96 15.89 -15.99
CA ARG A 101 -5.39 16.17 -16.06
C ARG A 101 -6.26 15.08 -15.42
N PHE A 102 -5.65 13.99 -14.95
CA PHE A 102 -6.35 12.83 -14.41
C PHE A 102 -5.94 12.56 -12.96
N ASP A 103 -6.88 11.97 -12.22
CA ASP A 103 -6.59 11.33 -10.94
C ASP A 103 -5.59 10.20 -11.19
N ARG A 104 -4.52 10.17 -10.40
CA ARG A 104 -3.41 9.22 -10.62
C ARG A 104 -2.78 8.82 -9.30
N ARG A 105 -2.52 7.52 -9.18
CA ARG A 105 -1.63 6.96 -8.17
C ARG A 105 -0.22 6.89 -8.75
N ARG A 106 0.79 7.20 -7.96
CA ARG A 106 2.21 7.06 -8.30
C ARG A 106 2.89 6.18 -7.26
N ASP A 107 3.61 5.16 -7.72
CA ASP A 107 4.45 4.31 -6.90
C ASP A 107 5.93 4.45 -7.30
N VAL A 108 6.78 4.83 -6.36
CA VAL A 108 8.23 4.98 -6.52
C VAL A 108 8.96 3.97 -5.63
N PRO A 109 9.71 3.01 -6.19
CA PRO A 109 10.45 2.02 -5.40
C PRO A 109 11.59 2.63 -4.56
N ILE A 110 11.77 2.14 -3.33
CA ILE A 110 12.81 2.62 -2.39
C ILE A 110 14.13 1.86 -2.63
N VAL A 111 14.15 0.52 -2.56
CA VAL A 111 15.34 -0.35 -2.75
C VAL A 111 15.30 -1.14 -4.07
N SER A 112 16.45 -1.66 -4.53
CA SER A 112 16.62 -2.26 -5.88
C SER A 112 16.20 -3.73 -5.96
N SER A 113 15.95 -4.38 -4.83
CA SER A 113 15.52 -5.78 -4.74
C SER A 113 14.05 -5.86 -4.32
N SER A 114 13.22 -6.46 -5.18
CA SER A 114 11.77 -6.68 -5.04
C SER A 114 10.91 -5.41 -4.98
N LEU A 115 9.88 -5.36 -5.82
CA LEU A 115 8.96 -4.22 -6.03
C LEU A 115 8.07 -3.89 -4.83
N ASP A 116 8.38 -4.44 -3.66
CA ASP A 116 7.50 -4.46 -2.50
C ASP A 116 7.68 -3.22 -1.62
N TRP A 117 8.85 -2.58 -1.62
CA TRP A 117 9.05 -1.30 -0.92
C TRP A 117 8.84 -0.10 -1.83
N VAL A 118 7.75 0.64 -1.60
CA VAL A 118 7.40 1.83 -2.38
C VAL A 118 6.96 2.99 -1.52
N ILE A 119 7.25 4.20 -2.00
CA ILE A 119 6.44 5.38 -1.70
C ILE A 119 5.28 5.39 -2.67
N ALA A 120 4.06 5.30 -2.16
CA ALA A 120 2.83 5.35 -2.94
C ALA A 120 2.06 6.62 -2.61
N GLU A 121 1.64 7.34 -3.65
CA GLU A 121 0.98 8.63 -3.55
C GLU A 121 -0.23 8.69 -4.46
N TYR A 122 -1.23 9.47 -4.07
CA TYR A 122 -2.39 9.71 -4.93
C TYR A 122 -2.64 11.20 -5.13
N PHE A 123 -2.76 11.57 -6.39
CA PHE A 123 -2.96 12.94 -6.87
C PHE A 123 -4.33 13.05 -7.50
N LYS A 124 -5.02 14.14 -7.19
CA LYS A 124 -6.21 14.54 -7.94
C LYS A 124 -5.83 15.14 -9.29
N ALA A 125 -6.76 15.06 -10.23
CA ALA A 125 -6.70 15.75 -11.51
C ALA A 125 -6.34 17.23 -11.30
N ASN A 126 -5.37 17.71 -12.08
CA ASN A 126 -4.80 19.06 -12.05
C ASN A 126 -4.10 19.46 -10.74
N SER A 127 -3.88 18.51 -9.81
CA SER A 127 -3.05 18.74 -8.62
C SER A 127 -1.66 18.14 -8.81
N HIS A 128 -0.64 18.81 -8.28
CA HIS A 128 0.73 18.31 -8.15
C HIS A 128 1.11 18.05 -6.69
N VAL A 129 0.19 18.28 -5.75
CA VAL A 129 0.35 17.90 -4.35
C VAL A 129 -0.49 16.65 -4.12
N PRO A 130 0.08 15.54 -3.62
CA PRO A 130 -0.68 14.34 -3.35
C PRO A 130 -1.59 14.56 -2.14
N ILE A 131 -2.81 14.03 -2.20
CA ILE A 131 -3.76 14.13 -1.08
C ILE A 131 -3.47 13.11 0.03
N CYS A 132 -2.73 12.05 -0.31
CA CYS A 132 -2.23 11.06 0.62
C CYS A 132 -0.95 10.44 0.09
N ARG A 133 -0.09 10.07 1.03
CA ARG A 133 1.20 9.45 0.78
C ARG A 133 1.45 8.36 1.80
N PHE A 134 1.96 7.22 1.34
CA PHE A 134 2.24 6.05 2.15
C PHE A 134 3.62 5.49 1.81
N ARG A 135 4.28 4.90 2.82
CA ARG A 135 5.33 3.90 2.60
C ARG A 135 4.71 2.53 2.75
N LEU A 136 4.81 1.71 1.70
CA LEU A 136 4.26 0.37 1.69
C LEU A 136 5.38 -0.68 1.65
N LEU A 137 5.17 -1.79 2.33
CA LEU A 137 5.86 -3.06 2.13
C LEU A 137 4.85 -4.10 1.63
N GLY A 138 4.92 -4.40 0.33
CA GLY A 138 3.94 -5.23 -0.35
C GLY A 138 2.57 -4.57 -0.30
N LYS A 139 1.66 -5.14 0.49
CA LYS A 139 0.31 -4.58 0.74
C LYS A 139 0.18 -3.91 2.11
N SER A 140 1.20 -3.98 2.95
CA SER A 140 1.18 -3.45 4.31
C SER A 140 1.59 -1.98 4.31
N VAL A 141 0.89 -1.18 5.13
CA VAL A 141 1.26 0.22 5.36
C VAL A 141 2.26 0.27 6.51
N GLU A 142 3.45 0.79 6.26
CA GLU A 142 4.46 1.03 7.31
C GLU A 142 4.42 2.50 7.79
N ARG A 143 4.00 3.39 6.90
CA ARG A 143 3.93 4.83 7.17
C ARG A 143 2.82 5.47 6.36
N GLN A 144 2.09 6.39 6.97
CA GLN A 144 1.19 7.32 6.29
C GLN A 144 1.60 8.75 6.62
N GLU A 145 1.63 9.61 5.60
CA GLU A 145 1.87 11.04 5.75
C GLU A 145 0.62 11.84 5.36
N GLN A 146 0.27 12.83 6.18
CA GLN A 146 -0.67 13.88 5.81
C GLN A 146 0.10 15.13 5.44
N LEU A 147 -0.27 15.72 4.30
CA LEU A 147 0.38 16.90 3.75
C LEU A 147 -0.53 18.12 3.88
N ASP A 148 0.05 19.30 4.05
CA ASP A 148 -0.66 20.56 3.86
C ASP A 148 -0.86 20.87 2.37
N PHE A 149 -1.52 22.00 2.07
CA PHE A 149 -1.79 22.43 0.70
C PHE A 149 -0.54 22.73 -0.13
N SER A 150 0.62 22.90 0.52
CA SER A 150 1.91 23.12 -0.14
C SER A 150 2.72 21.83 -0.34
N GLY A 151 2.20 20.70 0.14
CA GLY A 151 2.86 19.39 0.07
C GLY A 151 3.81 19.11 1.24
N LYS A 152 3.82 19.95 2.28
CA LYS A 152 4.65 19.71 3.47
C LYS A 152 3.96 18.74 4.42
N VAL A 153 4.73 17.83 5.00
CA VAL A 153 4.23 16.86 5.97
C VAL A 153 3.85 17.56 7.27
N VAL A 154 2.60 17.37 7.73
CA VAL A 154 2.06 17.93 8.99
C VAL A 154 1.69 16.87 10.01
N LYS A 155 1.50 15.62 9.57
CA LYS A 155 1.26 14.45 10.43
C LYS A 155 1.94 13.23 9.82
N ILE A 156 2.57 12.42 10.66
CA ILE A 156 3.14 11.12 10.30
C ILE A 156 2.48 10.07 11.18
N ILE A 157 2.01 8.99 10.58
CA ILE A 157 1.54 7.81 11.29
C ILE A 157 2.52 6.70 10.96
N LEU A 158 3.20 6.19 11.99
CA LEU A 158 4.11 5.05 11.89
C LEU A 158 3.36 3.79 12.32
N ILE A 159 3.46 2.73 11.54
CA ILE A 159 2.80 1.44 11.78
C ILE A 159 3.90 0.37 11.80
N GLY A 160 3.96 -0.37 12.89
CA GLY A 160 5.07 -1.26 13.20
C GLY A 160 5.49 -1.09 14.66
N TRP A 161 5.84 -2.21 15.29
CA TRP A 161 6.28 -2.23 16.67
C TRP A 161 7.57 -1.42 16.88
N ALA A 162 7.58 -0.59 17.92
CA ALA A 162 8.74 0.16 18.38
C ALA A 162 8.61 0.52 19.87
N PRO A 163 9.67 1.06 20.51
CA PRO A 163 9.57 1.60 21.85
C PRO A 163 8.46 2.65 21.91
N ARG A 164 7.69 2.59 23.00
CA ARG A 164 6.44 3.32 23.15
C ARG A 164 6.50 4.79 22.73
N ASN A 165 7.48 5.51 23.25
CA ASN A 165 7.63 6.95 23.05
C ASN A 165 8.53 7.33 21.86
N SER A 166 8.90 6.37 21.02
CA SER A 166 9.79 6.62 19.90
C SER A 166 9.13 7.53 18.85
N THR A 167 9.83 8.59 18.48
CA THR A 167 9.47 9.46 17.34
C THR A 167 10.18 9.06 16.06
N GLU A 168 11.03 8.03 16.13
CA GLU A 168 11.85 7.59 15.03
C GLU A 168 11.16 6.52 14.19
N ASP A 169 11.48 6.60 12.91
CA ASP A 169 11.07 5.63 11.91
C ASP A 169 12.02 4.43 12.03
N GLU A 170 11.87 3.65 13.09
CA GLU A 170 12.77 2.54 13.42
C GLU A 170 12.62 1.39 12.42
N GLU A 171 13.75 0.87 11.96
CA GLU A 171 13.81 -0.36 11.19
C GLU A 171 13.32 -1.54 12.05
N ARG A 172 12.61 -2.47 11.43
CA ARG A 172 11.95 -3.59 12.09
C ARG A 172 12.94 -4.36 12.97
N VAL A 173 12.61 -4.46 14.26
CA VAL A 173 13.36 -5.33 15.16
C VAL A 173 12.94 -6.79 14.93
N PRO A 174 13.87 -7.75 14.91
CA PRO A 174 13.56 -9.17 14.79
C PRO A 174 13.04 -9.77 16.11
N ASP A 175 13.18 -9.05 17.22
CA ASP A 175 12.72 -9.46 18.55
C ASP A 175 12.00 -8.29 19.24
N LEU A 176 10.76 -8.51 19.71
CA LEU A 176 9.97 -7.49 20.41
C LEU A 176 10.43 -7.28 21.86
N SER A 177 11.18 -8.23 22.44
CA SER A 177 11.66 -8.14 23.82
C SER A 177 12.59 -6.94 24.04
N VAL A 178 13.28 -6.50 22.98
CA VAL A 178 14.22 -5.36 23.01
C VAL A 178 13.51 -4.01 23.04
N LEU A 179 12.19 -3.96 22.81
CA LEU A 179 11.41 -2.73 22.75
C LEU A 179 10.98 -2.21 24.13
N GLY A 180 11.28 -2.97 25.18
CA GLY A 180 10.93 -2.65 26.56
C GLY A 180 9.46 -2.91 26.89
N GLU A 181 9.01 -2.31 28.00
CA GLU A 181 7.62 -2.44 28.44
C GLU A 181 6.69 -1.63 27.56
N HIS A 182 5.52 -2.21 27.23
CA HIS A 182 4.44 -1.53 26.50
C HIS A 182 4.84 -0.90 25.14
N PRO A 183 5.50 -1.61 24.22
CA PRO A 183 5.83 -1.02 22.94
C PRO A 183 4.57 -0.64 22.16
N ALA A 184 4.74 0.35 21.28
CA ALA A 184 3.68 0.89 20.46
C ALA A 184 3.67 0.21 19.09
N TRP A 185 2.49 -0.24 18.65
CA TRP A 185 2.24 -0.73 17.30
C TRP A 185 1.96 0.42 16.32
N ILE A 186 1.20 1.43 16.76
CA ILE A 186 0.92 2.63 15.96
C ILE A 186 1.35 3.85 16.74
N ARG A 187 2.09 4.75 16.08
CA ARG A 187 2.55 6.02 16.66
C ARG A 187 2.12 7.16 15.75
N VAL A 188 1.40 8.13 16.30
CA VAL A 188 0.91 9.30 15.58
C VAL A 188 1.73 10.52 15.99
N LEU A 189 2.42 11.10 15.02
CA LEU A 189 3.30 12.24 15.20
C LEU A 189 2.69 13.48 14.53
N ARG A 190 2.69 14.60 15.24
CA ARG A 190 2.50 15.93 14.64
C ARG A 190 3.85 16.46 14.20
N VAL A 191 3.90 17.11 13.05
CA VAL A 191 5.09 17.77 12.51
C VAL A 191 4.87 19.27 12.50
N THR A 192 5.77 20.02 13.13
CA THR A 192 5.76 21.49 13.12
C THR A 192 6.43 22.02 11.85
N PRO A 193 6.23 23.31 11.48
CA PRO A 193 6.82 23.88 10.26
C PRO A 193 8.36 23.83 10.19
N ASP A 194 9.05 23.78 11.34
CA ASP A 194 10.52 23.60 11.45
C ASP A 194 10.95 22.12 11.34
N GLY A 195 10.02 21.19 11.12
CA GLY A 195 10.27 19.76 10.94
C GLY A 195 10.35 18.96 12.24
N ARG A 196 10.10 19.57 13.41
CA ARG A 196 10.11 18.87 14.69
C ARG A 196 8.91 17.92 14.78
N LYS A 197 9.18 16.69 15.20
CA LYS A 197 8.16 15.67 15.43
C LYS A 197 7.74 15.66 16.89
N THR A 198 6.46 15.47 17.17
CA THR A 198 5.94 15.29 18.52
C THR A 198 4.92 14.16 18.51
N LEU A 199 5.13 13.14 19.35
CA LEU A 199 4.15 12.07 19.53
C LEU A 199 2.89 12.65 20.18
N VAL A 200 1.72 12.39 19.59
CA VAL A 200 0.43 12.93 20.06
C VAL A 200 -0.60 11.85 20.36
N ALA A 201 -0.43 10.64 19.81
CA ALA A 201 -1.27 9.50 20.10
C ALA A 201 -0.53 8.19 19.77
N GLU A 202 -0.91 7.12 20.44
CA GLU A 202 -0.28 5.82 20.31
C GLU A 202 -1.30 4.68 20.54
N ALA A 203 -1.05 3.56 19.86
CA ALA A 203 -1.66 2.27 20.13
C ALA A 203 -0.56 1.34 20.65
N TRP A 204 -0.60 0.97 21.94
CA TRP A 204 0.47 0.23 22.61
C TRP A 204 -0.02 -1.04 23.26
N LYS A 205 0.90 -1.99 23.47
CA LYS A 205 0.58 -3.29 24.01
C LYS A 205 0.06 -3.23 25.44
N ALA A 206 -1.01 -3.98 25.70
CA ALA A 206 -1.52 -4.21 27.05
C ALA A 206 -0.56 -5.13 27.84
N THR A 207 -0.28 -4.78 29.10
CA THR A 207 0.75 -5.43 29.94
C THR A 207 0.51 -6.91 30.23
N ASP A 208 -0.74 -7.33 30.18
CA ASP A 208 -1.22 -8.66 30.54
C ASP A 208 -1.15 -9.66 29.38
N VAL A 209 -0.73 -9.23 28.20
CA VAL A 209 -0.66 -10.07 27.00
C VAL A 209 0.80 -10.40 26.67
N PRO A 210 1.24 -11.68 26.66
CA PRO A 210 2.57 -12.07 26.21
C PRO A 210 2.87 -11.72 24.74
N PHE A 211 4.15 -11.69 24.36
CA PHE A 211 4.56 -11.58 22.96
C PHE A 211 4.64 -12.96 22.31
N ASP A 212 3.50 -13.47 21.86
CA ASP A 212 3.45 -14.80 21.22
C ASP A 212 3.41 -14.71 19.69
N ALA A 213 3.65 -13.54 19.11
CA ALA A 213 3.54 -13.29 17.66
C ALA A 213 4.86 -12.75 17.06
N PRO A 214 5.17 -13.10 15.80
CA PRO A 214 6.27 -12.47 15.06
C PRO A 214 6.14 -10.95 15.00
N THR A 215 7.28 -10.26 14.93
CA THR A 215 7.39 -8.79 14.87
C THR A 215 6.65 -8.16 13.69
N ASP A 216 6.52 -8.90 12.58
CA ASP A 216 5.82 -8.46 11.38
C ASP A 216 4.31 -8.69 11.41
N SER A 217 3.77 -9.27 12.48
CA SER A 217 2.34 -9.57 12.59
C SER A 217 1.56 -8.41 13.19
N GLU A 218 0.44 -8.07 12.55
CA GLU A 218 -0.53 -7.14 13.11
C GLU A 218 -1.08 -7.69 14.44
N PRO A 219 -1.06 -6.92 15.54
CA PRO A 219 -1.67 -7.33 16.80
C PRO A 219 -3.18 -7.45 16.70
N LYS A 220 -3.77 -8.30 17.55
CA LYS A 220 -5.21 -8.23 17.78
C LYS A 220 -5.54 -6.91 18.46
N ALA A 221 -6.63 -6.27 18.03
CA ALA A 221 -7.08 -5.02 18.64
C ALA A 221 -7.37 -5.13 20.15
N SER A 222 -7.71 -6.33 20.65
CA SER A 222 -7.89 -6.62 22.08
C SER A 222 -6.61 -6.47 22.90
N ASP A 223 -5.46 -6.58 22.24
CA ASP A 223 -4.15 -6.64 22.90
C ASP A 223 -3.51 -5.25 22.96
N LEU A 224 -4.24 -4.22 22.54
CA LEU A 224 -3.80 -2.84 22.45
C LEU A 224 -4.64 -1.91 23.33
N TYR A 225 -3.94 -0.97 23.97
CA TYR A 225 -4.50 0.25 24.50
C TYR A 225 -4.32 1.40 23.51
N PHE A 226 -5.27 2.33 23.50
CA PHE A 226 -5.29 3.46 22.57
C PHE A 226 -5.38 4.77 23.34
N GLY A 227 -4.41 5.66 23.17
CA GLY A 227 -4.33 6.83 24.02
C GLY A 227 -3.18 7.78 23.74
N LEU A 228 -2.89 8.58 24.74
CA LEU A 228 -1.87 9.62 24.68
C LEU A 228 -0.51 9.11 25.16
N PRO A 229 0.59 9.79 24.77
CA PRO A 229 1.97 9.45 25.19
C PRO A 229 2.17 9.41 26.70
N ASN A 230 1.33 10.09 27.47
CA ASN A 230 1.39 10.11 28.93
C ASN A 230 0.73 8.90 29.60
N GLY A 231 0.31 7.88 28.85
CA GLY A 231 -0.38 6.71 29.38
C GLY A 231 -1.90 6.81 29.40
N ALA A 232 -2.48 8.00 29.19
CA ALA A 232 -3.91 8.18 29.29
C ALA A 232 -4.65 7.49 28.14
N ARG A 233 -5.46 6.48 28.46
CA ARG A 233 -6.35 5.80 27.51
C ARG A 233 -7.48 6.75 27.10
N ARG A 234 -7.65 7.01 25.80
CA ARG A 234 -8.68 7.93 25.26
C ARG A 234 -9.69 7.25 24.36
N TRP A 235 -9.28 6.24 23.61
CA TRP A 235 -10.16 5.54 22.67
C TRP A 235 -10.43 4.12 23.16
N ARG A 236 -11.65 3.63 22.91
CA ARG A 236 -12.12 2.32 23.39
C ARG A 236 -11.82 1.20 22.41
N SER A 237 -11.58 1.53 21.14
CA SER A 237 -11.39 0.57 20.07
C SER A 237 -10.38 1.09 19.05
N ILE A 238 -9.82 0.16 18.26
CA ILE A 238 -8.97 0.52 17.11
C ILE A 238 -9.74 1.37 16.10
N ALA A 239 -11.03 1.10 15.88
CA ALA A 239 -11.87 1.85 14.95
C ALA A 239 -12.04 3.32 15.38
N ASP A 240 -12.26 3.57 16.67
CA ASP A 240 -12.33 4.94 17.19
C ASP A 240 -10.98 5.65 17.08
N PHE A 241 -9.89 4.94 17.38
CA PHE A 241 -8.53 5.45 17.31
C PHE A 241 -8.13 5.82 15.87
N THR A 242 -8.33 4.91 14.91
CA THR A 242 -7.99 5.13 13.49
C THR A 242 -8.86 6.21 12.88
N LYS A 243 -10.17 6.21 13.17
CA LYS A 243 -11.08 7.26 12.69
C LYS A 243 -10.71 8.64 13.21
N TYR A 244 -10.42 8.78 14.51
CA TYR A 244 -10.05 10.07 15.09
C TYR A 244 -8.72 10.60 14.53
N ASN A 245 -7.74 9.71 14.34
CA ASN A 245 -6.42 10.08 13.88
C ASN A 245 -6.28 10.10 12.35
N GLU A 246 -7.35 9.73 11.62
CA GLU A 246 -7.43 9.62 10.16
C GLU A 246 -6.41 8.62 9.59
N ILE A 247 -6.34 7.45 10.21
CA ILE A 247 -5.40 6.37 9.85
C ILE A 247 -6.06 5.44 8.84
N ASP A 248 -5.39 5.26 7.71
CA ASP A 248 -5.80 4.37 6.61
C ASP A 248 -4.85 3.16 6.56
N LEU A 249 -5.15 2.15 7.38
CA LEU A 249 -4.35 0.91 7.50
C LEU A 249 -4.29 0.08 6.21
N HIS A 250 -5.15 0.37 5.24
CA HIS A 250 -5.25 -0.37 3.98
C HIS A 250 -4.88 0.48 2.76
N ALA A 251 -4.41 1.71 2.98
CA ALA A 251 -4.13 2.70 1.95
C ALA A 251 -5.26 2.83 0.90
N ALA A 252 -6.52 2.76 1.34
CA ALA A 252 -7.70 2.91 0.49
C ALA A 252 -7.68 4.23 -0.29
N CYS A 253 -7.11 5.29 0.28
CA CYS A 253 -6.92 6.59 -0.38
C CYS A 253 -6.13 6.49 -1.70
N LEU A 254 -5.26 5.49 -1.87
CA LEU A 254 -4.51 5.28 -3.11
C LEU A 254 -5.38 4.87 -4.31
N SER A 255 -6.60 4.39 -4.05
CA SER A 255 -7.62 4.14 -5.07
C SER A 255 -8.51 5.36 -5.33
N GLY A 256 -8.27 6.48 -4.64
CA GLY A 256 -9.11 7.67 -4.64
C GLY A 256 -10.43 7.54 -3.86
N ALA A 257 -10.63 6.43 -3.16
CA ALA A 257 -11.65 6.31 -2.14
C ALA A 257 -11.32 7.23 -0.94
N LYS A 258 -12.35 7.65 -0.18
CA LYS A 258 -12.10 8.25 1.13
C LYS A 258 -11.71 7.15 2.13
N PRO A 259 -10.77 7.41 3.06
CA PRO A 259 -10.55 6.54 4.21
C PRO A 259 -11.87 6.30 4.93
N ARG A 260 -12.16 5.05 5.30
CA ARG A 260 -13.40 4.66 6.01
C ARG A 260 -13.23 4.83 7.52
#